data_AF-A0A2S8NR19-F1
#
_entry.id   AF-A0A2S8NR19-F1
#
_cell.length_a   1.000
_cell.length_b   1.000
_cell.length_c   1.000
_cell.angle_alpha   90.00
_cell.angle_beta   90.00
_cell.angle_gamma   90.00
#
_symmetry.space_group_name_H-M   'P 1'
#
loop_
_entity.id
_entity.type
_entity.pdbx_description
1 polymer ?
#
loop_
_entity_poly.entity_id
_entity_poly.type
_entity_poly.pdbx_seq_one_letter_code
_entity_poly.pdbx_strand_id
1 'polypeptide(L)'
;MVFMIKKTNLRRFKEALLIVGRGNGKTALASAIALKSLILDNEANSELYSIATKRDQAKRVYEEMRRMIFINPNLNKILKVKRDKIEFIHNNSFFQPLSSETKTLDGLNPYFVVLDEVAMMEKRDIYDVMRTATAKRKDYLMLLIFKS
;
A
#
# COMPACT_ATOMS: atom_id res chain seq x y z
N MET A 1 12.90 10.26 -0.13
CA MET A 1 14.18 9.68 -0.58
C MET A 1 14.13 8.18 -0.33
N VAL A 2 14.17 7.35 -1.38
CA VAL A 2 14.15 5.88 -1.25
C VAL A 2 15.57 5.40 -1.49
N PHE A 3 16.15 4.63 -0.55
CA PHE A 3 17.50 4.10 -0.71
C PHE A 3 17.49 2.99 -1.78
N MET A 4 18.26 3.17 -2.85
CA MET A 4 18.34 2.26 -3.99
C MET A 4 19.70 1.56 -4.05
N ILE A 5 19.73 0.30 -4.51
CA ILE A 5 20.96 -0.42 -4.83
C ILE A 5 21.45 0.08 -6.20
N LYS A 6 22.59 0.79 -6.22
CA LYS A 6 23.12 1.44 -7.43
C LYS A 6 23.24 0.52 -8.66
N LYS A 7 23.57 -0.76 -8.45
CA LYS A 7 23.80 -1.72 -9.54
C LYS A 7 22.50 -2.21 -10.20
N THR A 8 21.44 -2.39 -9.42
CA THR A 8 20.19 -3.00 -9.89
C THR A 8 19.04 -2.02 -10.01
N ASN A 9 19.20 -0.80 -9.49
CA ASN A 9 18.15 0.20 -9.35
C ASN A 9 16.90 -0.36 -8.65
N LEU A 10 17.09 -1.25 -7.67
CA LEU A 10 16.02 -1.79 -6.81
C LEU A 10 16.09 -1.16 -5.43
N ARG A 11 14.98 -1.18 -4.69
CA ARG A 11 14.96 -0.76 -3.28
C ARG A 11 15.98 -1.55 -2.46
N ARG A 12 16.78 -0.83 -1.67
CA ARG A 12 17.66 -1.42 -0.66
C ARG A 12 16.87 -1.94 0.53
N PHE A 13 15.83 -1.21 0.94
CA PHE A 13 14.94 -1.58 2.02
C PHE A 13 13.53 -1.81 1.47
N LYS A 14 13.00 -3.00 1.75
CA LYS A 14 11.68 -3.45 1.28
C LYS A 14 10.63 -3.45 2.38
N GLU A 15 11.04 -3.17 3.61
CA GLU A 15 10.19 -3.02 4.78
C GLU A 15 10.55 -1.71 5.47
N ALA A 16 9.53 -0.96 5.88
CA ALA A 16 9.68 0.27 6.62
C ALA A 16 8.71 0.26 7.81
N LEU A 17 9.23 0.45 9.02
CA LEU A 17 8.44 0.57 10.24
C LEU A 17 8.30 2.05 10.63
N LEU A 18 7.06 2.50 10.72
CA LEU A 18 6.69 3.85 11.11
C LEU A 18 6.02 3.82 12.49
N ILE A 19 6.77 4.20 13.52
CA ILE A 19 6.26 4.31 14.91
C ILE A 19 5.91 5.78 15.17
N VAL A 20 4.63 6.09 15.14
CA VAL A 20 4.17 7.48 15.27
C VAL A 20 2.84 7.56 16.01
N GLY A 21 2.75 8.49 16.96
CA GLY A 21 1.55 8.78 17.74
C GLY A 21 0.32 9.21 16.91
N ARG A 22 -0.83 9.33 17.58
CA ARG A 22 -2.09 9.79 16.96
C ARG A 22 -1.96 11.25 16.46
N GLY A 23 -2.60 11.57 15.34
CA GLY A 23 -2.64 12.94 14.79
C GLY A 23 -1.51 13.35 13.84
N ASN A 24 -0.46 12.55 13.69
CA ASN A 24 0.77 12.96 12.97
C ASN A 24 0.79 12.71 11.46
N GLY A 25 -0.36 12.71 10.76
CA GLY A 25 -0.39 12.66 9.29
C GLY A 25 0.10 11.36 8.62
N LYS A 26 0.35 10.27 9.38
CA LYS A 26 0.86 9.00 8.84
C LYS A 26 -0.01 8.38 7.75
N THR A 27 -1.33 8.52 7.82
CA THR A 27 -2.24 8.06 6.77
C THR A 27 -2.00 8.83 5.48
N ALA A 28 -1.84 10.15 5.53
CA ALA A 28 -1.54 10.96 4.36
C ALA A 28 -0.18 10.59 3.75
N LEU A 29 0.84 10.35 4.58
CA LEU A 29 2.13 9.86 4.12
C LEU A 29 2.00 8.48 3.43
N ALA A 30 1.30 7.54 4.05
CA ALA A 30 1.09 6.20 3.49
C ALA A 30 0.33 6.27 2.15
N SER A 31 -0.69 7.11 2.05
CA SER A 31 -1.45 7.35 0.81
C SER A 31 -0.60 7.97 -0.29
N ALA A 32 0.27 8.93 0.04
CA ALA A 32 1.19 9.53 -0.93
C ALA A 32 2.21 8.50 -1.45
N ILE A 33 2.75 7.65 -0.57
CA ILE A 33 3.67 6.57 -0.96
C ILE A 33 2.94 5.52 -1.80
N ALA A 34 1.71 5.14 -1.44
CA ALA A 34 0.89 4.21 -2.22
C ALA A 34 0.61 4.74 -3.63
N LEU A 35 0.21 6.02 -3.73
CA LEU A 35 -0.08 6.69 -4.99
C LEU A 35 1.18 6.79 -5.87
N LYS A 36 2.32 7.17 -5.27
CA LYS A 36 3.62 7.16 -5.95
C LYS A 36 3.95 5.77 -6.48
N SER A 37 3.78 4.75 -5.65
CA SER A 37 4.11 3.37 -6.03
C SER A 37 3.19 2.84 -7.13
N LEU A 38 1.93 3.28 -7.15
CA LEU A 38 0.97 2.93 -8.19
C LEU A 38 1.33 3.52 -9.56
N ILE A 39 1.87 4.75 -9.60
CA ILE A 39 2.01 5.51 -10.87
C ILE A 39 3.45 5.71 -11.32
N LEU A 40 4.42 5.87 -10.41
CA LEU A 40 5.79 6.27 -10.72
C LEU A 40 6.81 5.13 -10.69
N ASP A 41 6.45 3.96 -10.16
CA ASP A 41 7.38 2.83 -10.08
C ASP A 41 7.47 2.03 -11.37
N ASN A 42 6.58 2.30 -12.34
CA ASN A 42 6.53 1.64 -13.64
C ASN A 42 6.45 0.09 -13.55
N GLU A 43 5.90 -0.45 -12.46
CA GLU A 43 5.64 -1.87 -12.28
C GLU A 43 4.28 -2.23 -12.90
N ALA A 44 4.27 -3.13 -13.88
CA ALA A 44 3.04 -3.59 -14.52
C ALA A 44 2.30 -4.64 -13.66
N ASN A 45 0.97 -4.65 -13.77
CA ASN A 45 0.08 -5.52 -13.00
C ASN A 45 0.39 -5.46 -11.49
N SER A 46 0.73 -4.28 -10.97
CA SER A 46 1.10 -4.12 -9.57
C SER A 46 -0.15 -4.06 -8.71
N GLU A 47 -0.19 -4.90 -7.68
CA GLU A 47 -1.27 -4.94 -6.70
C GLU A 47 -0.82 -4.21 -5.45
N LEU A 48 -1.60 -3.21 -5.02
CA LEU A 48 -1.29 -2.43 -3.84
C LEU A 48 -2.44 -2.53 -2.84
N TYR A 49 -2.09 -2.69 -1.56
CA TYR A 49 -3.09 -2.90 -0.52
C TYR A 49 -2.86 -2.03 0.71
N SER A 50 -3.95 -1.60 1.34
CA SER A 50 -3.95 -1.26 2.77
C SER A 50 -4.71 -2.33 3.53
N ILE A 51 -4.14 -2.77 4.65
CA ILE A 51 -4.71 -3.81 5.51
C ILE A 51 -4.73 -3.28 6.94
N ALA A 52 -5.85 -3.48 7.61
CA ALA A 52 -6.07 -3.17 9.01
C ALA A 52 -7.01 -4.21 9.62
N THR A 53 -7.14 -4.22 10.95
CA THR A 53 -8.04 -5.15 11.65
C THR A 53 -9.49 -4.98 11.16
N LYS A 54 -9.94 -3.73 10.96
CA LYS A 54 -11.27 -3.43 10.39
C LYS A 54 -11.16 -2.82 9.00
N ARG A 55 -12.04 -3.22 8.08
CA ARG A 55 -12.09 -2.72 6.70
C ARG A 55 -12.17 -1.19 6.64
N ASP A 56 -12.94 -0.57 7.54
CA ASP A 56 -13.09 0.89 7.59
C ASP A 56 -11.79 1.60 7.98
N GLN A 57 -10.93 0.97 8.77
CA GLN A 57 -9.60 1.51 9.06
C GLN A 57 -8.70 1.43 7.82
N ALA A 58 -8.71 0.29 7.11
CA ALA A 58 -7.97 0.13 5.87
C ALA A 58 -8.39 1.15 4.79
N LYS A 59 -9.69 1.47 4.73
CA LYS A 59 -10.25 2.48 3.83
C LYS A 59 -9.72 3.90 4.07
N ARG A 60 -9.11 4.20 5.21
CA ARG A 60 -8.56 5.55 5.45
C ARG A 60 -7.49 5.93 4.44
N VAL A 61 -6.59 4.98 4.12
CA VAL A 61 -5.55 5.19 3.10
C VAL A 61 -6.19 5.40 1.72
N TYR A 62 -7.22 4.60 1.42
CA TYR A 62 -8.00 4.68 0.18
C TYR A 62 -8.67 6.04 -0.02
N GLU A 63 -9.43 6.49 0.98
CA GLU A 63 -10.17 7.76 0.90
C GLU A 63 -9.21 8.95 0.78
N GLU A 64 -8.06 8.88 1.46
CA GLU A 64 -7.06 9.93 1.36
C GLU A 64 -6.38 9.95 -0.02
N MET A 65 -6.08 8.78 -0.62
CA MET A 65 -5.64 8.72 -2.03
C MET A 65 -6.71 9.28 -2.97
N ARG A 66 -7.98 8.92 -2.78
CA ARG A 66 -9.10 9.43 -3.57
C ARG A 66 -9.19 10.96 -3.50
N ARG A 67 -8.99 11.56 -2.32
CA ARG A 67 -8.94 13.03 -2.16
C ARG A 67 -7.78 13.64 -2.95
N MET A 68 -6.58 13.07 -2.84
CA MET A 68 -5.40 13.52 -3.60
C MET A 68 -5.64 13.47 -5.12
N ILE A 69 -6.27 12.40 -5.60
CA ILE A 69 -6.61 12.23 -7.02
C ILE A 69 -7.64 13.26 -7.45
N PHE A 70 -8.67 13.51 -6.65
CA PHE A 70 -9.73 14.45 -6.99
C PHE A 70 -9.23 15.90 -7.09
N ILE A 71 -8.30 16.28 -6.21
CA ILE A 71 -7.70 17.62 -6.19
C ILE A 71 -6.75 17.84 -7.39
N ASN A 72 -6.18 16.78 -7.97
CA ASN A 72 -5.24 16.87 -9.09
C ASN A 72 -5.86 16.37 -10.41
N PRO A 73 -6.24 17.27 -11.33
CA PRO A 73 -6.86 16.89 -12.60
C PRO A 73 -6.02 15.94 -13.46
N ASN A 74 -4.70 15.99 -13.37
CA ASN A 74 -3.82 15.10 -14.13
C ASN A 74 -3.89 13.66 -13.60
N LEU A 75 -4.02 13.49 -12.28
CA LEU A 75 -4.22 12.17 -11.68
C LEU A 75 -5.59 11.60 -12.02
N ASN A 76 -6.63 12.43 -12.02
CA ASN A 76 -7.99 12.01 -12.34
C ASN A 76 -8.12 11.46 -13.78
N LYS A 77 -7.33 11.98 -14.72
CA LYS A 77 -7.28 11.48 -16.11
C LYS A 77 -6.70 10.07 -16.24
N ILE A 78 -5.79 9.67 -15.34
CA ILE A 78 -5.02 8.43 -15.46
C ILE A 78 -5.40 7.39 -14.41
N LEU A 79 -6.14 7.78 -13.36
CA LEU A 79 -6.59 6.90 -12.28
C LEU A 79 -8.11 6.82 -12.24
N LYS A 80 -8.64 5.60 -12.38
CA LYS A 80 -10.06 5.32 -12.26
C LYS A 80 -10.40 4.95 -10.82
N VAL A 81 -11.05 5.89 -10.12
CA VAL A 81 -11.52 5.68 -8.74
C VAL A 81 -12.88 4.96 -8.76
N LYS A 82 -12.98 3.83 -8.05
CA LYS A 82 -14.23 3.06 -7.87
C LYS A 82 -14.73 3.18 -6.42
N ARG A 83 -15.57 2.27 -5.94
CA ARG A 83 -16.03 2.27 -4.54
C ARG A 83 -14.92 1.84 -3.58
N ASP A 84 -14.23 0.74 -3.90
CA ASP A 84 -13.22 0.11 -3.05
C ASP A 84 -11.96 -0.27 -3.85
N LYS A 85 -11.65 0.48 -4.92
CA LYS A 85 -10.51 0.20 -5.79
C LYS A 85 -10.11 1.45 -6.58
N ILE A 86 -8.83 1.72 -6.69
CA ILE A 86 -8.28 2.73 -7.62
C ILE A 86 -7.47 1.98 -8.67
N GLU A 87 -7.80 2.15 -9.95
CA GLU A 87 -7.13 1.47 -11.05
C GLU A 87 -6.28 2.44 -11.86
N PHE A 88 -5.05 2.05 -12.17
CA PHE A 88 -4.19 2.78 -13.09
C PHE A 88 -4.39 2.27 -14.51
N ILE A 89 -4.89 3.15 -15.39
CA ILE A 89 -5.40 2.74 -16.70
C ILE A 89 -4.32 2.24 -17.67
N HIS A 90 -3.05 2.53 -17.39
CA HIS A 90 -1.94 2.26 -18.32
C HIS A 90 -1.30 0.89 -18.16
N ASN A 91 -1.43 0.21 -17.02
CA ASN A 91 -0.66 -1.02 -16.77
C ASN A 91 -1.38 -2.06 -15.88
N ASN A 92 -2.71 -2.01 -15.80
CA ASN A 92 -3.55 -2.89 -15.00
C ASN A 92 -3.24 -2.91 -13.49
N SER A 93 -2.46 -1.96 -13.00
CA SER A 93 -2.16 -1.84 -11.57
C SER A 93 -3.34 -1.27 -10.80
N PHE A 94 -3.43 -1.58 -9.52
CA PHE A 94 -4.50 -1.05 -8.68
C PHE A 94 -4.14 -0.96 -7.20
N PHE A 95 -4.89 -0.13 -6.50
CA PHE A 95 -4.91 -0.06 -5.05
C PHE A 95 -6.26 -0.51 -4.49
N GLN A 96 -6.27 -1.29 -3.41
CA GLN A 96 -7.49 -1.77 -2.75
C GLN A 96 -7.34 -1.88 -1.22
N PRO A 97 -8.31 -1.41 -0.41
CA PRO A 97 -8.35 -1.67 1.02
C PRO A 97 -8.92 -3.06 1.34
N LEU A 98 -8.27 -3.79 2.26
CA LEU A 98 -8.66 -5.12 2.74
C LEU A 98 -8.71 -5.15 4.27
N SER A 99 -9.55 -6.02 4.85
CA SER A 99 -9.49 -6.33 6.28
C SER A 99 -8.62 -7.56 6.53
N SER A 100 -8.04 -7.63 7.72
CA SER A 100 -7.28 -8.79 8.22
C SER A 100 -8.03 -10.12 8.12
N GLU A 101 -9.35 -10.09 8.30
CA GLU A 101 -10.21 -11.28 8.35
C GLU A 101 -10.56 -11.85 6.97
N THR A 102 -10.08 -11.25 5.88
CA THR A 102 -10.49 -11.65 4.54
C THR A 102 -9.79 -12.95 4.13
N LYS A 103 -10.54 -14.01 3.79
CA LYS A 103 -9.99 -15.26 3.20
C LYS A 103 -9.27 -15.07 1.85
N THR A 104 -9.28 -13.85 1.30
CA THR A 104 -8.71 -13.50 -0.01
C THR A 104 -7.27 -13.01 0.08
N LEU A 105 -6.60 -13.13 1.24
CA LEU A 105 -5.19 -12.74 1.38
C LEU A 105 -4.24 -13.78 0.75
N ASP A 106 -4.70 -15.03 0.64
CA ASP A 106 -3.97 -16.09 -0.05
C ASP A 106 -4.02 -15.89 -1.58
N GLY A 107 -2.87 -16.07 -2.24
CA GLY A 107 -2.77 -15.96 -3.70
C GLY A 107 -2.54 -14.54 -4.23
N LEU A 108 -2.53 -13.52 -3.38
CA LEU A 108 -2.17 -12.16 -3.77
C LEU A 108 -0.72 -12.08 -4.29
N ASN A 109 -0.47 -11.08 -5.13
CA ASN A 109 0.85 -10.76 -5.65
C ASN A 109 1.20 -9.27 -5.42
N PRO A 110 1.24 -8.84 -4.13
CA PRO A 110 1.40 -7.45 -3.76
C PRO A 110 2.77 -6.90 -4.15
N TYR A 111 2.76 -5.69 -4.69
CA TYR A 111 3.94 -4.85 -4.91
C TYR A 111 4.14 -3.86 -3.76
N PHE A 112 3.05 -3.35 -3.19
CA PHE A 112 3.09 -2.45 -2.04
C PHE A 112 1.99 -2.79 -1.04
N VAL A 113 2.33 -2.81 0.24
CA VAL A 113 1.37 -3.11 1.32
C VAL A 113 1.53 -2.11 2.44
N VAL A 114 0.42 -1.53 2.90
CA VAL A 114 0.36 -0.82 4.19
C VAL A 114 -0.32 -1.72 5.20
N LEU A 115 0.37 -2.03 6.30
CA LEU A 115 -0.24 -2.66 7.46
C LEU A 115 -0.45 -1.58 8.52
N ASP A 116 -1.69 -1.12 8.73
CA ASP A 116 -2.03 -0.13 9.78
C ASP A 116 -2.42 -0.82 11.09
N GLU A 117 -1.99 -0.24 12.20
CA GLU A 117 -2.22 -0.77 13.56
C GLU A 117 -1.67 -2.21 13.74
N VAL A 118 -0.45 -2.46 13.27
CA VAL A 118 0.20 -3.79 13.31
C VAL A 118 0.17 -4.43 14.70
N ALA A 119 0.23 -3.64 15.78
CA ALA A 119 0.15 -4.11 17.16
C ALA A 119 -1.19 -4.81 17.52
N MET A 120 -2.26 -4.41 16.83
CA MET A 120 -3.64 -4.86 17.08
C MET A 120 -4.06 -5.98 16.15
N MET A 121 -3.19 -6.38 15.20
CA MET A 121 -3.42 -7.54 14.36
C MET A 121 -3.14 -8.78 15.20
N GLU A 122 -4.16 -9.58 15.47
CA GLU A 122 -4.02 -10.80 16.25
C GLU A 122 -3.14 -11.79 15.49
N LYS A 123 -1.90 -11.92 15.96
CA LYS A 123 -0.86 -12.87 15.52
C LYS A 123 -0.23 -12.53 14.16
N ARG A 124 1.06 -12.83 14.06
CA ARG A 124 1.99 -12.43 13.00
C ARG A 124 1.63 -12.95 11.60
N ASP A 125 0.56 -13.71 11.47
CA ASP A 125 0.06 -14.35 10.25
C ASP A 125 -0.12 -13.36 9.10
N ILE A 126 -0.73 -12.20 9.30
CA ILE A 126 -0.95 -11.26 8.18
C ILE A 126 0.36 -10.67 7.69
N TYR A 127 1.27 -10.34 8.61
CA TYR A 127 2.59 -9.89 8.24
C TYR A 127 3.35 -10.98 7.47
N ASP A 128 3.36 -12.20 7.98
CA ASP A 128 4.07 -13.33 7.38
C ASP A 128 3.47 -13.74 6.02
N VAL A 129 2.14 -13.73 5.90
CA VAL A 129 1.41 -13.96 4.64
C VAL A 129 1.75 -12.87 3.63
N MET A 130 1.70 -11.58 4.02
CA MET A 130 2.06 -10.48 3.11
C MET A 130 3.54 -10.49 2.74
N ARG A 131 4.42 -10.84 3.67
CA ARG A 131 5.87 -10.98 3.42
C ARG A 131 6.14 -12.11 2.43
N THR A 132 5.44 -13.23 2.57
CA THR A 132 5.54 -14.36 1.64
C THR A 132 4.95 -14.02 0.26
N ALA A 133 3.83 -13.31 0.23
CA ALA A 133 3.17 -12.90 -1.00
C ALA A 133 4.03 -11.88 -1.80
N THR A 134 4.61 -10.89 -1.12
CA THR A 134 5.50 -9.88 -1.73
C THR A 134 6.82 -10.48 -2.23
N ALA A 135 7.30 -11.57 -1.64
CA ALA A 135 8.57 -12.21 -2.02
C ALA A 135 8.61 -12.69 -3.49
N LYS A 136 7.46 -12.84 -4.15
CA LYS A 136 7.35 -13.14 -5.59
C LYS A 136 7.82 -11.98 -6.48
N ARG A 137 7.92 -10.76 -5.95
CA ARG A 137 8.36 -9.54 -6.66
C ARG A 137 9.82 -9.21 -6.33
N LYS A 138 10.57 -8.81 -7.36
CA LYS A 138 11.99 -8.40 -7.20
C LYS A 138 12.13 -7.07 -6.46
N ASP A 139 11.18 -6.17 -6.66
CA ASP A 139 11.05 -4.90 -5.97
C ASP A 139 9.68 -4.84 -5.31
N TYR A 140 9.62 -4.47 -4.03
CA TYR A 140 8.38 -4.31 -3.28
C TYR A 140 8.61 -3.42 -2.07
N LEU A 141 7.54 -2.92 -1.47
CA LEU A 141 7.61 -2.19 -0.21
C LEU A 141 6.43 -2.51 0.71
N MET A 142 6.73 -3.01 1.90
CA MET A 142 5.79 -3.13 3.01
C MET A 142 6.01 -1.97 3.99
N LEU A 143 4.97 -1.18 4.21
CA LEU A 143 4.93 -0.11 5.20
C LEU A 143 4.13 -0.57 6.41
N LEU A 144 4.83 -0.77 7.53
CA LEU A 144 4.27 -1.16 8.81
C LEU A 144 4.01 0.10 9.63
N ILE A 145 2.78 0.32 10.06
CA ILE A 145 2.42 1.46 10.89
C ILE A 145 2.07 0.98 12.29
N PHE A 146 2.87 1.43 13.25
CA PHE A 146 2.63 1.21 14.67
C PHE A 146 2.07 2.49 15.30
N LYS A 147 0.97 2.36 16.04
CA LYS A 147 0.43 3.45 16.86
C LYS A 147 0.85 3.21 18.30
N SER A 148 1.84 3.98 18.76
CA SER A 148 2.13 4.18 20.19
C SER A 148 1.13 5.18 20.77
#